data_AF-A0A352NP42-F1
#
_entry.id   AF-A0A352NP42-F1
#
_cell.length_a   1.000
_cell.length_b   1.000
_cell.length_c   1.000
_cell.angle_alpha   90.00
_cell.angle_beta   90.00
_cell.angle_gamma   90.00
#
_symmetry.space_group_name_H-M   'P 1'
#
loop_
_entity.id
_entity.type
_entity.pdbx_description
1 polymer ?
#
loop_
_entity_poly.entity_id
_entity_poly.type
_entity_poly.pdbx_seq_one_letter_code
_entity_poly.pdbx_strand_id
1 'polypeptide(L)'
;MNNQRYNEITDRIRGKPFLLLIETSATSIPERLEEYDPNMFICFNSLLQEYEVHSLRNREGDTFALSIPYSVLDTRLLDLVAKRDQNRRSLKAILREIERHNEAIDKAKDRRRKDELHMIAKDSANRLFKKHYAM
;
A
#
# COMPACT_ATOMS: atom_id res chain seq x y z
N MET A 1 0.85 18.90 -17.57
CA MET A 1 2.04 18.03 -17.71
C MET A 1 3.25 18.86 -18.16
N ASN A 2 4.47 18.54 -17.71
CA ASN A 2 5.70 19.24 -18.15
C ASN A 2 6.02 18.90 -19.62
N ASN A 3 6.37 19.89 -20.47
CA ASN A 3 6.69 19.69 -21.89
C ASN A 3 7.77 18.62 -22.13
N GLN A 4 8.77 18.54 -21.25
CA GLN A 4 9.82 17.53 -21.38
C GLN A 4 9.29 16.11 -21.19
N ARG A 5 8.40 15.91 -20.22
CA ARG A 5 7.76 14.62 -19.93
C ARG A 5 6.85 14.18 -21.07
N TYR A 6 6.06 15.09 -21.62
CA TYR A 6 5.18 14.81 -22.76
C TYR A 6 5.98 14.30 -23.96
N ASN A 7 7.10 14.96 -24.27
CA ASN A 7 7.99 14.56 -25.35
C ASN A 7 8.57 13.16 -25.10
N GLU A 8 9.03 12.87 -23.88
CA GLU A 8 9.54 11.54 -23.54
C GLU A 8 8.48 10.45 -23.69
N ILE A 9 7.25 10.67 -23.18
CA ILE A 9 6.15 9.70 -23.33
C ILE A 9 5.86 9.47 -24.82
N THR A 10 5.75 10.56 -25.59
CA THR A 10 5.45 10.50 -27.02
C THR A 10 6.53 9.75 -27.79
N ASP A 11 7.80 9.97 -27.46
CA ASP A 11 8.92 9.27 -28.06
C ASP A 11 8.90 7.77 -27.72
N ARG A 12 8.55 7.42 -26.48
CA ARG A 12 8.43 6.03 -26.02
C ARG A 12 7.31 5.25 -26.71
N ILE A 13 6.19 5.90 -27.01
CA ILE A 13 5.04 5.26 -27.65
C ILE A 13 4.99 5.48 -29.16
N ARG A 14 5.95 6.21 -29.75
CA ARG A 14 5.98 6.59 -31.18
C ARG A 14 5.77 5.42 -32.15
N GLY A 15 6.29 4.24 -31.83
CA GLY A 15 6.14 3.02 -32.64
C GLY A 15 4.85 2.23 -32.41
N LYS A 16 3.95 2.70 -31.53
CA LYS A 16 2.75 2.00 -31.08
C LYS A 16 1.52 2.89 -31.31
N PRO A 17 1.05 3.06 -32.57
CA PRO A 17 -0.05 3.98 -32.89
C PRO A 17 -1.39 3.58 -32.25
N PHE A 18 -1.50 2.34 -31.77
CA PHE A 18 -2.66 1.86 -31.03
C PHE A 18 -2.69 2.29 -29.56
N LEU A 19 -1.60 2.85 -29.03
CA LEU A 19 -1.58 3.41 -27.69
C LEU A 19 -1.89 4.90 -27.75
N LEU A 20 -3.03 5.27 -27.19
CA LEU A 20 -3.48 6.66 -27.08
C LEU A 20 -3.20 7.17 -25.67
N LEU A 21 -2.34 8.18 -25.53
CA LEU A 21 -2.07 8.80 -24.24
C LEU A 21 -3.35 9.47 -23.69
N ILE A 22 -3.68 9.16 -22.43
CA ILE A 22 -4.78 9.79 -21.71
C ILE A 22 -4.22 10.80 -20.73
N GLU A 23 -4.35 12.08 -21.06
CA GLU A 23 -3.79 13.18 -20.27
C GLU A 23 -4.72 13.64 -19.13
N THR A 24 -6.02 13.41 -19.26
CA THR A 24 -7.02 13.77 -18.25
C THR A 24 -8.26 12.88 -18.35
N SER A 25 -9.13 12.95 -17.36
CA SER A 25 -10.43 12.24 -17.31
C SER A 25 -11.42 13.02 -16.45
N ALA A 26 -12.71 12.68 -16.52
CA ALA A 26 -13.76 13.33 -15.71
C ALA A 26 -13.50 13.26 -14.19
N THR A 27 -12.77 12.26 -13.71
CA THR A 27 -12.39 12.06 -12.30
C THR A 27 -10.91 12.32 -12.02
N SER A 28 -10.21 12.98 -12.96
CA SER A 28 -8.80 13.38 -12.87
C SER A 28 -7.84 12.25 -12.45
N ILE A 29 -8.07 11.04 -12.97
CA ILE A 29 -7.28 9.86 -12.60
C ILE A 29 -5.86 9.90 -13.16
N PRO A 30 -5.58 10.30 -14.42
CA PRO A 30 -4.20 10.47 -14.89
C PRO A 30 -3.38 11.40 -14.01
N GLU A 31 -3.97 12.52 -13.59
CA GLU A 31 -3.33 13.51 -12.71
C GLU A 31 -3.05 12.92 -11.32
N ARG A 32 -4.04 12.22 -10.74
CA ARG A 32 -3.86 11.52 -9.45
C ARG A 32 -2.85 10.38 -9.52
N LEU A 33 -2.73 9.72 -10.67
CA LEU A 33 -1.70 8.71 -10.91
C LEU A 33 -0.31 9.36 -11.02
N GLU A 34 -0.20 10.53 -11.65
CA GLU A 34 1.03 11.32 -11.68
C GLU A 34 1.44 11.81 -10.27
N GLU A 35 0.48 12.22 -9.44
CA GLU A 35 0.73 12.51 -8.01
C GLU A 35 1.21 11.27 -7.24
N TYR A 36 0.67 10.09 -7.58
CA TYR A 36 1.07 8.82 -6.99
C TYR A 36 2.50 8.41 -7.38
N ASP A 37 2.83 8.45 -8.68
CA ASP A 37 4.17 8.21 -9.22
C ASP A 37 4.37 9.09 -10.47
N PRO A 38 5.27 10.09 -10.42
CA PRO A 38 5.57 10.96 -11.56
C PRO A 38 6.14 10.24 -12.78
N ASN A 39 6.47 8.96 -12.71
CA ASN A 39 6.90 8.19 -13.87
C ASN A 39 5.74 7.44 -14.54
N MET A 40 4.58 7.32 -13.89
CA MET A 40 3.44 6.56 -14.39
C MET A 40 2.50 7.42 -15.24
N PHE A 41 1.98 6.83 -16.32
CA PHE A 41 1.01 7.47 -17.21
C PHE A 41 0.01 6.43 -17.74
N ILE A 42 -1.13 6.90 -18.24
CA ILE A 42 -2.20 6.03 -18.73
C ILE A 42 -2.27 6.10 -20.25
N CYS A 43 -2.37 4.94 -20.90
CA CYS A 43 -2.72 4.83 -22.30
C CYS A 43 -4.04 4.06 -22.45
N PHE A 44 -4.77 4.35 -23.51
CA PHE A 44 -5.83 3.49 -24.01
C PHE A 44 -5.29 2.69 -25.19
N ASN A 45 -5.32 1.37 -25.08
CA ASN A 45 -4.94 0.46 -26.15
C ASN A 45 -6.15 0.19 -27.05
N SER A 46 -6.15 0.76 -28.25
CA SER A 46 -7.26 0.63 -29.19
C SER A 46 -7.38 -0.77 -29.83
N LEU A 47 -6.33 -1.59 -29.80
CA LEU A 47 -6.41 -2.98 -30.28
C LEU A 47 -7.14 -3.86 -29.28
N LEU A 48 -6.86 -3.68 -27.99
CA LEU A 48 -7.46 -4.48 -26.90
C LEU A 48 -8.75 -3.86 -26.34
N GLN A 49 -9.00 -2.58 -26.65
CA GLN A 49 -10.09 -1.78 -26.05
C GLN A 49 -9.96 -1.70 -24.51
N GLU A 50 -8.73 -1.62 -24.01
CA GLU A 50 -8.41 -1.63 -22.58
C GLU A 50 -7.56 -0.41 -22.21
N TYR A 51 -7.68 0.02 -20.95
CA TYR A 51 -6.74 0.98 -20.37
C TYR A 51 -5.49 0.26 -19.87
N GLU A 52 -4.34 0.88 -20.08
CA GLU A 52 -3.04 0.39 -19.67
C GLU A 52 -2.32 1.46 -18.86
N VAL A 53 -1.68 1.05 -17.78
CA VAL A 53 -0.74 1.87 -17.02
C VAL A 53 0.67 1.56 -17.52
N HIS A 54 1.40 2.62 -17.81
CA HIS A 54 2.78 2.59 -18.26
C HIS A 54 3.68 3.35 -17.29
N SER A 55 4.99 3.10 -17.34
CA SER A 55 6.00 3.77 -16.54
C SER A 55 7.24 4.13 -17.35
N LEU A 56 7.77 5.34 -17.12
CA LEU A 56 9.04 5.82 -17.68
C LEU A 56 10.27 5.29 -16.92
N ARG A 57 10.10 4.60 -15.79
CA ARG A 57 11.22 4.11 -14.95
C ARG A 57 12.17 3.17 -15.71
N ASN A 58 11.66 2.41 -16.67
CA ASN A 58 12.46 1.50 -17.48
C ASN A 58 13.22 2.27 -18.55
N ARG A 59 14.51 2.59 -18.35
CA ARG A 59 15.32 3.42 -19.27
C ARG A 59 15.39 2.91 -20.71
N GLU A 60 15.35 1.59 -20.91
CA GLU A 60 15.40 0.96 -22.23
C GLU A 60 14.27 -0.08 -22.32
N GLY A 61 13.48 -0.03 -23.38
CA GLY A 61 12.43 -1.02 -23.66
C GLY A 61 11.00 -0.56 -23.34
N ASP A 62 10.16 -1.54 -23.01
CA ASP A 62 8.72 -1.37 -22.87
C ASP A 62 8.35 -0.56 -21.62
N THR A 63 7.38 0.33 -21.80
CA THR A 63 6.82 1.15 -20.73
C THR A 63 5.63 0.46 -20.07
N PHE A 64 5.08 -0.60 -20.65
CA PHE A 64 3.93 -1.31 -20.10
C PHE A 64 4.18 -1.80 -18.66
N ALA A 65 3.26 -1.49 -17.75
CA ALA A 65 3.30 -1.93 -16.37
C ALA A 65 2.10 -2.83 -16.02
N LEU A 66 0.90 -2.47 -16.47
CA LEU A 66 -0.33 -3.15 -16.06
C LEU A 66 -1.51 -2.87 -17.01
N SER A 67 -2.25 -3.91 -17.39
CA SER A 67 -3.58 -3.78 -18.00
C SER A 67 -4.67 -3.58 -16.92
N ILE A 68 -5.63 -2.73 -17.21
CA ILE A 68 -6.73 -2.39 -16.31
C ILE A 68 -7.97 -3.18 -16.71
N PRO A 69 -8.49 -4.07 -15.84
CA PRO A 69 -9.64 -4.93 -16.15
C PRO A 69 -10.97 -4.19 -16.01
N TYR A 70 -11.01 -2.89 -16.31
CA TYR A 70 -12.18 -2.03 -16.20
C TYR A 70 -12.36 -1.25 -17.49
N SER A 71 -13.58 -1.22 -17.99
CA SER A 71 -13.95 -0.48 -19.20
C SER A 71 -13.99 1.04 -19.02
N VAL A 72 -13.90 1.52 -17.78
CA VAL A 72 -13.95 2.94 -17.42
C VAL A 72 -12.79 3.26 -16.49
N LEU A 73 -12.25 4.46 -16.69
CA LEU A 73 -11.12 5.00 -15.97
C LEU A 73 -11.63 5.67 -14.68
N ASP A 74 -11.62 4.91 -13.57
CA ASP A 74 -12.12 5.33 -12.26
C ASP A 74 -11.11 5.08 -11.13
N THR A 75 -11.53 5.34 -9.89
CA THR A 75 -10.66 5.23 -8.70
C THR A 75 -10.17 3.82 -8.41
N ARG A 76 -10.84 2.77 -8.89
CA ARG A 76 -10.42 1.37 -8.68
C ARG A 76 -9.10 1.07 -9.36
N LEU A 77 -8.75 1.82 -10.42
CA LEU A 77 -7.44 1.77 -11.07
C LEU A 77 -6.33 2.13 -10.08
N LEU A 78 -6.50 3.21 -9.32
CA LEU A 78 -5.50 3.68 -8.36
C LEU A 78 -5.28 2.65 -7.24
N ASP A 79 -6.35 2.01 -6.77
CA ASP A 79 -6.25 0.91 -5.80
C ASP A 79 -5.50 -0.30 -6.36
N LEU A 80 -5.72 -0.63 -7.63
CA LEU A 80 -5.05 -1.74 -8.31
C LEU A 80 -3.55 -1.46 -8.47
N VAL A 81 -3.19 -0.24 -8.90
CA VAL A 81 -1.80 0.21 -8.99
C VAL A 81 -1.14 0.16 -7.61
N ALA A 82 -1.78 0.72 -6.58
CA ALA A 82 -1.25 0.72 -5.22
C ALA A 82 -1.04 -0.68 -4.63
N LYS A 83 -1.91 -1.65 -4.98
CA LYS A 83 -1.77 -3.05 -4.56
C LYS A 83 -0.61 -3.77 -5.25
N ARG A 84 -0.34 -3.44 -6.52
CA ARG A 84 0.72 -4.08 -7.33
C ARG A 84 2.08 -3.41 -7.19
N ASP A 85 2.12 -2.17 -6.68
CA ASP A 85 3.36 -1.47 -6.44
C ASP A 85 4.16 -2.11 -5.29
N GLN A 86 5.15 -2.91 -5.66
CA GLN A 86 6.07 -3.55 -4.73
C GLN A 86 6.95 -2.54 -3.96
N ASN A 87 7.10 -1.31 -4.44
CA ASN A 87 7.89 -0.29 -3.77
C ASN A 87 7.13 0.37 -2.60
N ARG A 88 5.79 0.31 -2.61
CA ARG A 88 4.95 1.00 -1.61
C ARG A 88 4.81 0.22 -0.30
N ARG A 89 5.02 -1.09 -0.32
CA ARG A 89 5.32 -1.86 0.88
C ARG A 89 6.71 -2.44 0.76
N SER A 90 7.74 -1.67 1.12
CA SER A 90 9.01 -2.32 1.44
C SER A 90 8.67 -3.46 2.41
N LEU A 91 9.07 -4.70 2.11
CA LEU A 91 8.87 -5.85 3.02
C LEU A 91 9.29 -5.48 4.45
N LYS A 92 10.28 -4.58 4.56
CA LYS A 92 10.76 -3.94 5.78
C LYS A 92 9.71 -3.13 6.55
N ALA A 93 8.83 -2.38 5.89
CA ALA A 93 7.75 -1.62 6.54
C ALA A 93 6.67 -2.56 7.10
N ILE A 94 6.31 -3.60 6.36
CA ILE A 94 5.38 -4.65 6.82
C ILE A 94 5.99 -5.40 8.01
N LEU A 95 7.24 -5.84 7.91
CA LEU A 95 7.96 -6.53 8.99
C LEU A 95 8.04 -5.67 10.25
N ARG A 96 8.33 -4.36 10.12
CA ARG A 96 8.34 -3.42 11.25
C ARG A 96 6.98 -3.21 11.91
N GLU A 97 5.89 -3.38 11.17
CA GLU A 97 4.54 -3.29 11.73
C GLU A 97 4.19 -4.58 12.50
N ILE A 98 4.54 -5.73 11.93
CA ILE A 98 4.41 -7.05 12.58
C ILE A 98 5.24 -7.11 13.87
N GLU A 99 6.49 -6.68 13.85
CA GLU A 99 7.36 -6.63 15.03
C GLU A 99 6.77 -5.73 16.14
N ARG A 100 6.32 -4.52 15.77
CA ARG A 100 5.68 -3.59 16.73
C ARG A 100 4.41 -4.16 17.35
N HIS A 101 3.62 -4.90 16.57
CA HIS A 101 2.43 -5.57 17.06
C HIS A 101 2.76 -6.70 18.05
N ASN A 102 3.76 -7.53 17.72
CA ASN A 102 4.21 -8.62 18.59
C ASN A 102 4.78 -8.08 19.91
N GLU A 103 5.62 -7.05 19.88
CA GLU A 103 6.14 -6.40 21.08
C GLU A 103 5.04 -5.83 21.99
N ALA A 104 3.99 -5.26 21.39
CA ALA A 104 2.85 -4.74 22.14
C ALA A 104 2.06 -5.86 22.84
N ILE A 105 1.88 -7.01 22.16
CA ILE A 105 1.26 -8.20 22.74
C ILE A 105 2.09 -8.73 23.91
N ASP A 106 3.41 -8.84 23.76
CA ASP A 106 4.27 -9.38 24.80
C ASP A 106 4.32 -8.47 26.03
N LYS A 107 4.42 -7.15 25.84
CA LYS A 107 4.30 -6.17 26.94
C LYS A 107 2.94 -6.26 27.65
N ALA A 108 1.86 -6.50 26.91
CA ALA A 108 0.54 -6.68 27.50
C ALA A 108 0.44 -7.98 28.31
N LYS A 109 1.04 -9.09 27.83
CA LYS A 109 1.11 -10.36 28.56
C LYS A 109 1.91 -10.22 29.86
N ASP A 110 3.06 -9.55 29.82
CA ASP A 110 3.90 -9.35 31.00
C ASP A 110 3.20 -8.52 32.08
N ARG A 111 2.46 -7.49 31.67
CA ARG A 111 1.62 -6.70 32.60
C ARG A 111 0.55 -7.57 33.26
N ARG A 112 -0.22 -8.31 32.46
CA ARG A 112 -1.25 -9.21 33.00
C ARG A 112 -0.68 -10.22 33.98
N ARG A 113 0.46 -10.83 33.65
CA ARG A 113 1.12 -11.80 34.52
C ARG A 113 1.56 -11.19 35.85
N LYS A 114 2.07 -9.96 35.85
CA LYS A 114 2.42 -9.24 37.08
C LYS A 114 1.18 -8.92 37.93
N ASP A 115 0.11 -8.48 37.29
CA ASP A 115 -1.16 -8.16 37.96
C ASP A 115 -1.78 -9.41 38.60
N GLU A 116 -1.77 -10.54 37.88
CA GLU A 116 -2.22 -11.85 38.38
C GLU A 116 -1.41 -12.29 39.60
N LEU A 117 -0.08 -12.22 39.53
CA LEU A 117 0.79 -12.56 40.66
C LEU A 117 0.54 -11.66 41.86
N HIS A 118 0.36 -10.35 41.64
CA HIS A 118 0.07 -9.40 42.69
C HIS A 118 -1.29 -9.68 43.37
N MET A 119 -2.31 -10.02 42.58
CA MET A 119 -3.62 -10.42 43.08
C MET A 119 -3.55 -11.71 43.91
N ILE A 120 -2.83 -12.73 43.42
CA ILE A 120 -2.64 -13.99 44.15
C ILE A 120 -1.91 -13.76 45.47
N ALA A 121 -0.88 -12.92 45.47
CA ALA A 121 -0.12 -12.58 46.69
C ALA A 121 -1.01 -11.86 47.72
N LYS A 122 -1.81 -10.89 47.28
CA LYS A 122 -2.74 -10.15 48.14
C LYS A 122 -3.83 -11.06 48.72
N ASP A 123 -4.39 -11.94 47.91
CA ASP A 123 -5.39 -12.92 48.35
C ASP A 123 -4.81 -13.94 49.33
N SER A 124 -3.60 -14.42 49.08
CA SER A 124 -2.90 -15.35 49.95
C SER A 124 -2.57 -14.72 51.31
N ALA A 125 -2.06 -13.48 51.30
CA ALA A 125 -1.82 -12.72 52.51
C ALA A 125 -3.12 -12.50 53.30
N ASN A 126 -4.18 -12.04 52.66
CA ASN A 126 -5.49 -11.84 53.31
C ASN A 126 -6.06 -13.12 53.92
N ARG A 127 -5.91 -14.28 53.26
CA ARG A 127 -6.34 -15.57 53.80
C ARG A 127 -5.51 -16.00 55.01
N LEU A 128 -4.21 -15.75 55.00
CA LEU A 128 -3.32 -16.01 56.15
C LEU A 128 -3.67 -15.12 57.34
N PHE A 129 -3.90 -13.82 57.10
CA PHE A 129 -4.33 -12.88 58.14
C PHE A 129 -5.69 -13.28 58.74
N LYS A 130 -6.69 -13.62 57.92
CA LYS A 130 -8.02 -14.06 58.42
C LYS A 130 -7.95 -15.36 59.23
N LYS A 131 -7.07 -16.30 58.88
CA LYS A 131 -6.87 -17.52 59.68
C LYS A 131 -6.23 -17.26 61.05
N HIS A 132 -5.42 -16.21 61.16
CA HIS A 132 -4.70 -15.89 62.42
C HIS A 132 -5.57 -15.14 63.44
N TYR A 133 -6.65 -14.49 63.00
CA TYR A 133 -7.59 -13.74 63.85
C TYR A 133 -8.95 -14.44 64.04
N ALA A 134 -9.11 -15.66 63.52
CA ALA A 134 -10.31 -16.48 63.70
C ALA A 134 -10.09 -17.66 64.66
N MET A 135 -8.96 -17.70 65.37
CA MET A 135 -8.75 -18.45 66.62
C MET A 135 -9.00 -17.52 67.80
#